data_AF-U4Q936-F1
#
_entry.id   AF-U4Q936-F1
#
_cell.length_a   1.000
_cell.length_b   1.000
_cell.length_c   1.000
_cell.angle_alpha   90.00
_cell.angle_beta   90.00
_cell.angle_gamma   90.00
#
_symmetry.space_group_name_H-M   'P 1'
#
loop_
_entity.id
_entity.type
_entity.pdbx_description
1 polymer ?
#
loop_
_entity_poly.entity_id
_entity_poly.type
_entity_poly.pdbx_seq_one_letter_code
_entity_poly.pdbx_strand_id
1 'polypeptide(L)' 'MGMSKEKAWNYALGIIKVAGLEPSPEFLKLVDKEKRGEITMEDIKRILDKKYKMKEERDGKNA' A
#
# COMPACT_ATOMS: atom_id res chain seq x y z
N MET A 1 22.53 10.14 9.01
CA MET A 1 21.95 8.78 8.91
C MET A 1 20.45 8.93 8.71
N GLY A 2 19.92 8.52 7.54
CA GLY A 2 18.48 8.60 7.25
C GLY A 2 17.68 7.58 8.06
N MET A 3 16.37 7.81 8.20
CA MET A 3 15.45 6.87 8.83
C MET A 3 15.44 5.53 8.06
N SER A 4 15.46 4.39 8.77
CA SER A 4 15.29 3.09 8.11
C SER A 4 13.89 2.95 7.52
N LYS A 5 13.76 2.24 6.39
CA LYS A 5 12.45 1.98 5.75
C LYS A 5 11.45 1.36 6.71
N GLU A 6 11.92 0.43 7.53
CA GLU A 6 11.11 -0.20 8.58
C GLU A 6 10.54 0.83 9.56
N LYS A 7 11.35 1.75 10.06
CA LYS A 7 10.91 2.79 10.99
C LYS A 7 9.90 3.75 10.33
N ALA A 8 10.13 4.11 9.06
CA ALA A 8 9.21 4.94 8.30
C ALA A 8 7.85 4.26 8.12
N TRP A 9 7.83 2.98 7.73
CA TRP A 9 6.59 2.22 7.55
C TRP A 9 5.85 1.95 8.86
N ASN A 10 6.56 1.62 9.94
CA ASN A 10 5.94 1.42 11.25
C ASN A 10 5.28 2.72 11.75
N TYR A 11 5.90 3.88 11.50
CA TYR A 11 5.29 5.18 11.81
C TYR A 11 4.03 5.44 10.97
N ALA A 12 4.09 5.25 9.65
CA ALA A 12 2.95 5.46 8.75
C ALA A 12 1.76 4.54 9.09
N LEU A 13 2.02 3.25 9.33
CA LEU A 13 0.99 2.29 9.73
C LEU A 13 0.41 2.62 11.11
N GLY A 14 1.23 3.17 12.02
CA GLY A 14 0.77 3.69 13.31
C GLY A 14 -0.26 4.81 13.18
N ILE A 15 -0.02 5.77 12.28
CA ILE A 15 -0.98 6.86 12.00
C ILE A 15 -2.31 6.31 11.48
N ILE A 16 -2.26 5.36 10.53
CA ILE A 16 -3.46 4.75 9.95
C ILE A 16 -4.29 4.05 11.03
N LYS A 17 -3.64 3.30 11.93
CA LYS A 17 -4.31 2.62 13.06
C LYS A 17 -4.92 3.60 14.06
N VAL A 18 -4.21 4.69 14.39
CA VAL A 18 -4.75 5.76 15.27
C VAL A 18 -5.99 6.41 14.66
N ALA A 19 -6.05 6.51 13.33
CA ALA A 19 -7.22 6.99 12.61
C ALA A 19 -8.39 5.98 12.55
N GLY A 20 -8.25 4.80 13.18
CA GLY A 20 -9.28 3.75 13.15
C GLY A 20 -9.43 3.06 11.79
N LEU A 21 -8.44 3.22 10.91
CA LEU A 21 -8.43 2.59 9.58
C LEU A 21 -7.60 1.31 9.61
N GLU A 22 -8.03 0.31 8.86
CA GLU A 22 -7.31 -0.95 8.71
C GLU A 22 -6.80 -1.09 7.26
N PRO A 23 -5.48 -1.15 7.05
CA PRO A 23 -4.94 -1.41 5.72
C PRO A 23 -5.28 -2.84 5.26
N SER A 24 -5.56 -3.00 3.97
CA SER A 24 -5.83 -4.33 3.41
C SER A 24 -4.63 -5.27 3.57
N PRO A 25 -4.85 -6.61 3.72
CA PRO A 25 -3.76 -7.58 3.81
C PRO A 25 -2.82 -7.57 2.60
N GLU A 26 -3.34 -7.24 1.41
CA GLU A 26 -2.52 -7.12 0.21
C GLU A 26 -1.59 -5.91 0.26
N PHE A 27 -2.08 -4.75 0.75
CA PHE A 27 -1.24 -3.58 0.94
C PHE A 27 -0.11 -3.87 1.93
N LEU A 28 -0.39 -4.55 3.05
CA LEU A 28 0.62 -4.93 4.03
C LEU A 28 1.72 -5.81 3.42
N LYS A 29 1.36 -6.76 2.55
CA LYS A 29 2.35 -7.58 1.82
C LYS A 29 3.25 -6.75 0.90
N LEU A 30 2.72 -5.70 0.27
CA LEU A 30 3.51 -4.79 -0.57
C LEU A 30 4.47 -3.96 0.28
N VAL A 31 4.01 -3.44 1.43
CA VAL A 31 4.84 -2.74 2.40
C VAL A 31 6.00 -3.62 2.87
N ASP A 32 5.75 -4.90 3.16
CA ASP A 32 6.79 -5.85 3.55
C ASP A 32 7.86 -6.05 2.46
N LYS A 33 7.45 -6.11 1.19
CA LYS A 33 8.39 -6.19 0.05
C LYS A 33 9.24 -4.93 -0.08
N GLU A 34 8.66 -3.75 0.11
CA GLU A 34 9.38 -2.47 0.02
C GLU A 34 10.40 -2.33 1.16
N LYS A 35 10.01 -2.72 2.39
CA LYS A 35 10.93 -2.78 3.55
C LYS A 35 12.15 -3.67 3.28
N ARG A 36 11.96 -4.79 2.56
CA ARG A 36 13.05 -5.70 2.13
C ARG A 36 13.83 -5.20 0.91
N GLY A 37 13.40 -4.12 0.27
CA GLY A 37 14.02 -3.58 -0.95
C GLY A 37 13.68 -4.36 -2.22
N GLU A 38 12.69 -5.26 -2.18
CA GLU A 38 12.28 -6.07 -3.33
C GLU A 38 11.45 -5.27 -4.34
N ILE A 39 10.75 -4.23 -3.87
CA ILE A 39 9.97 -3.30 -4.69
C ILE A 39 10.18 -1.86 -4.19
N THR A 40 9.78 -0.90 -5.00
CA THR A 40 9.78 0.52 -4.64
C THR A 40 8.38 1.00 -4.24
N MET A 41 8.30 2.19 -3.63
CA MET A 41 7.03 2.87 -3.37
C MET A 41 6.23 3.11 -4.67
N GLU A 42 6.90 3.40 -5.78
CA GLU A 42 6.25 3.61 -7.08
C GLU A 42 5.63 2.31 -7.60
N ASP A 43 6.27 1.16 -7.36
CA ASP A 43 5.70 -0.13 -7.69
C ASP A 43 4.44 -0.42 -6.87
N ILE A 44 4.42 -0.10 -5.57
CA ILE A 44 3.21 -0.21 -4.73
C ILE A 44 2.08 0.60 -5.36
N LYS A 45 2.32 1.88 -5.67
CA LYS A 45 1.34 2.77 -6.29
C LYS A 45 0.82 2.17 -7.60
N ARG A 46 1.71 1.75 -8.51
CA ARG A 46 1.34 1.17 -9.81
C ARG A 46 0.48 -0.09 -9.66
N ILE A 47 0.80 -0.97 -8.71
CA ILE A 47 0.04 -2.19 -8.44
C ILE A 47 -1.38 -1.85 -7.96
N LEU A 48 -1.51 -0.91 -7.02
CA LEU A 48 -2.81 -0.51 -6.48
C LEU A 48 -3.64 0.27 -7.50
N ASP A 49 -3.05 1.22 -8.21
CA ASP A 49 -3.72 1.98 -9.28
C ASP A 49 -4.30 1.04 -10.33
N LYS A 50 -3.51 0.05 -10.77
CA LYS A 50 -3.97 -0.97 -11.73
C LYS A 50 -5.16 -1.75 -11.17
N LYS A 51 -5.11 -2.17 -9.90
CA LYS A 51 -6.17 -2.94 -9.26
C LYS A 51 -7.48 -2.15 -9.13
N TYR A 52 -7.41 -0.91 -8.65
CA TYR A 52 -8.61 -0.10 -8.40
C TYR A 52 -9.20 0.47 -9.68
N LYS A 53 -8.38 0.88 -10.67
CA LYS A 53 -8.88 1.26 -12.00
C LYS A 53 -9.61 0.10 -12.70
N MET A 54 -9.05 -1.11 -12.63
CA MET A 54 -9.74 -2.30 -13.15
C MET A 54 -11.02 -2.61 -12.40
N LYS A 55 -11.10 -2.29 -11.10
CA LYS A 55 -12.33 -2.46 -10.32
C LYS A 55 -13.40 -1.47 -10.78
N GLU A 56 -13.06 -0.19 -10.98
CA GLU A 56 -13.96 0.84 -11.50
C GLU A 56 -14.51 0.48 -12.89
N GLU A 57 -13.65 0.01 -13.80
CA GLU A 57 -14.08 -0.42 -15.15
C GLU A 57 -15.01 -1.64 -15.13
N ARG A 58 -14.86 -2.55 -14.15
CA ARG A 58 -15.73 -3.71 -14.00
C ARG A 58 -17.08 -3.33 -13.40
N ASP A 59 -17.09 -2.44 -12.42
CA ASP A 59 -18.31 -1.99 -11.74
C ASP A 59 -19.18 -1.15 -12.70
N GLY A 60 -18.57 -0.25 -13.47
CA GLY A 60 -19.26 0.61 -14.45
C GLY A 60 -19.75 -0.12 -15.72
N LYS A 61 -19.30 -1.36 -15.99
CA LYS A 61 -19.81 -2.20 -17.10
C LYS A 61 -20.97 -3.10 -16.71
N ASN A 62 -21.23 -3.24 -15.41
CA ASN A 62 -22.32 -4.06 -14.86
C ASN A 62 -23.48 -3.20 -14.32
N ALA A 63 -23.45 -1.89 -14.56
CA ALA A 63 -24.45 -0.91 -14.14
C ALA A 63 -25.37 -0.50 -15.31
#